data_AF-A0A7G8ZN64-F1
#
_entry.id   AF-A0A7G8ZN64-F1
#
_cell.length_a   1.000
_cell.length_b   1.000
_cell.length_c   1.000
_cell.angle_alpha   90.00
_cell.angle_beta   90.00
_cell.angle_gamma   90.00
#
_symmetry.space_group_name_H-M   'P 1'
#
loop_
_entity.id
_entity.type
_entity.pdbx_description
1 polymer ?
#
loop_
_entity_poly.entity_id
_entity_poly.type
_entity_poly.pdbx_seq_one_letter_code
_entity_poly.pdbx_strand_id
1 'polypeptide(L)'
;MVKFQFSAAVVLGASLVLASCGGGNEGRDISSADTDFQTTLMEQLIDAQPGDVIEIPAGVFSFDRSLSLTVDGVTIRGAGMDETILSFANQTSGAEGLLVTASDFTIEDLAIEDTRGDALKVNEGENIIIRRVRTEWTNGPDTDNGAYGIYPVQTTNTLVEGVVAIGASDAGIYVGQSRNVIVRDSRAEFNVAGIEIENTIGADVYNNVATNNTGGILVFNMPNLPQPGHSTRVYDNQVFENNTGNFGHPGTPVASVPAGSGIVINSNDRVEIFNNDIRDHRTANIIISSVYSTGFSDIGAQENFDPYPETIWISGNTLGEGGGNPDNVELQALRVMMFGLTGNIPDVLWDGFANPDLLAGGEMPDQYRICLDNGDAQILNADGPNGYSDPHIVEDTACLHERLPEIVLPF
;
A
#
# COMPACT_ATOMS: atom_id res chain seq x y z
N MET A 1 -46.70 38.27 43.24
CA MET A 1 -47.09 36.84 43.14
C MET A 1 -47.10 36.54 41.65
N VAL A 2 -46.20 35.77 41.06
CA VAL A 2 -45.62 34.47 41.43
C VAL A 2 -44.17 34.45 40.91
N LYS A 3 -43.21 34.04 41.75
CA LYS A 3 -41.82 33.75 41.35
C LYS A 3 -41.77 32.30 40.90
N PHE A 4 -41.40 32.05 39.65
CA PHE A 4 -40.95 30.72 39.20
C PHE A 4 -39.42 30.70 39.26
N GLN A 5 -38.89 29.87 40.16
CA GLN A 5 -37.49 29.48 40.18
C GLN A 5 -37.29 28.40 39.11
N PHE A 6 -36.36 28.61 38.19
CA PHE A 6 -35.73 27.54 37.43
C PHE A 6 -34.26 27.50 37.84
N SER A 7 -33.87 26.37 38.43
CA SER A 7 -32.51 26.05 38.83
C SER A 7 -31.65 25.85 37.58
N ALA A 8 -30.60 26.64 37.43
CA ALA A 8 -29.56 26.40 36.43
C ALA A 8 -28.67 25.25 36.90
N ALA A 9 -28.76 24.10 36.22
CA ALA A 9 -27.76 23.05 36.33
C ALA A 9 -26.56 23.44 35.45
N VAL A 10 -25.46 23.80 36.10
CA VAL A 10 -24.16 24.04 35.45
C VAL A 10 -23.57 22.69 35.08
N VAL A 11 -23.63 22.34 33.79
CA VAL A 11 -22.83 21.24 33.23
C VAL A 11 -21.45 21.83 32.91
N LEU A 12 -20.45 21.49 33.72
CA LEU A 12 -19.05 21.71 33.36
C LEU A 12 -18.72 20.82 32.16
N GLY A 13 -18.71 21.40 30.96
CA GLY A 13 -18.06 20.79 29.81
C GLY A 13 -16.56 20.83 30.03
N ALA A 14 -15.95 19.66 30.24
CA ALA A 14 -14.51 19.49 30.17
C ALA A 14 -14.10 19.60 28.71
N SER A 15 -13.69 20.80 28.29
CA SER A 15 -13.02 21.00 27.00
C SER A 15 -11.68 20.28 27.03
N LEU A 16 -11.60 19.09 26.43
CA LEU A 16 -10.32 18.51 26.04
C LEU A 16 -9.72 19.45 24.99
N VAL A 17 -8.70 20.21 25.40
CA VAL A 17 -7.82 20.91 24.47
C VAL A 17 -6.93 19.83 23.87
N LEU A 18 -7.28 19.36 22.67
CA LEU A 18 -6.36 18.66 21.79
C LEU A 18 -5.25 19.67 21.46
N ALA A 19 -4.08 19.49 22.06
CA ALA A 19 -2.86 20.15 21.62
C ALA A 19 -2.51 19.57 20.24
N SER A 20 -3.06 20.18 19.19
CA SER A 20 -2.48 20.11 17.86
C SER A 20 -1.17 20.89 17.93
N CYS A 21 -0.09 20.19 18.25
CA CYS A 21 1.24 20.64 17.88
C CYS A 21 1.31 20.49 16.36
N GLY A 22 1.15 21.61 15.65
CA GLY A 22 1.55 21.69 14.24
C GLY A 22 3.04 21.35 14.17
N GLY A 23 3.33 20.17 13.65
CA GLY A 23 4.69 19.69 13.43
C GLY A 23 5.40 20.60 12.43
N GLY A 24 6.45 21.26 12.89
CA GLY A 24 7.50 21.69 11.98
C GLY A 24 8.18 20.45 11.40
N ASN A 25 8.66 20.58 10.17
CA ASN A 25 9.40 19.59 9.38
C ASN A 25 10.78 19.27 9.98
N GLU A 26 10.88 19.09 11.30
CA GLU A 26 12.12 18.75 11.99
C GLU A 26 12.08 17.25 12.32
N GLY A 27 12.90 16.47 11.62
CA GLY A 27 13.07 15.04 11.85
C GLY A 27 13.60 14.73 13.27
N ARG A 28 13.77 13.45 13.59
CA ARG A 28 14.18 13.04 14.94
C ARG A 28 15.50 13.71 15.37
N ASP A 29 15.55 14.22 16.60
CA ASP A 29 16.82 14.63 17.23
C ASP A 29 17.66 13.39 17.56
N ILE A 30 18.72 13.19 16.77
CA ILE A 30 19.67 12.08 16.92
C ILE A 30 20.97 12.49 17.62
N SER A 31 21.02 13.66 18.26
CA SER A 31 22.23 14.16 18.92
C SER A 31 22.74 13.27 20.07
N SER A 32 21.86 12.46 20.66
CA SER A 32 22.18 11.48 21.70
C SER A 32 22.23 10.03 21.21
N ALA A 33 22.14 9.80 19.90
CA ALA A 33 22.15 8.44 19.34
C ALA A 33 23.53 7.79 19.52
N ASP A 34 23.55 6.48 19.79
CA ASP A 34 24.77 5.70 19.90
C ASP A 34 25.35 5.42 18.50
N THR A 35 26.52 5.97 18.22
CA THR A 35 27.25 5.79 16.95
C THR A 35 28.19 4.58 16.96
N ASP A 36 28.58 4.11 18.14
CA ASP A 36 29.57 3.05 18.30
C ASP A 36 28.91 1.68 18.08
N PHE A 37 27.61 1.56 18.38
CA PHE A 37 26.84 0.32 18.17
C PHE A 37 26.82 -0.16 16.72
N GLN A 38 26.99 0.74 15.73
CA GLN A 38 27.07 0.34 14.32
C GLN A 38 28.14 -0.75 14.11
N THR A 39 29.33 -0.58 14.69
CA THR A 39 30.41 -1.58 14.53
C THR A 39 30.00 -2.91 15.15
N THR A 40 29.38 -2.90 16.33
CA THR A 40 28.90 -4.11 17.00
C THR A 40 27.86 -4.85 16.17
N LEU A 41 26.83 -4.15 15.68
CA LEU A 41 25.78 -4.79 14.88
C LEU A 41 26.31 -5.33 13.56
N MET A 42 27.19 -4.59 12.88
CA MET A 42 27.82 -5.07 11.65
C MET A 42 28.66 -6.33 11.88
N GLU A 43 29.45 -6.40 12.95
CA GLU A 43 30.20 -7.60 13.31
C GLU A 43 29.26 -8.79 13.57
N GLN A 44 28.17 -8.57 14.32
CA GLN A 44 27.16 -9.61 14.58
C GLN A 44 26.51 -10.14 13.29
N LEU A 45 26.17 -9.25 12.35
CA LEU A 45 25.58 -9.63 11.05
C LEU A 45 26.56 -10.40 10.16
N ILE A 46 27.85 -10.04 10.20
CA ILE A 46 28.92 -10.71 9.44
C ILE A 46 29.22 -12.11 10.01
N ASP A 47 29.25 -12.24 11.34
CA ASP A 47 29.61 -13.47 12.03
C ASP A 47 28.41 -14.43 12.21
N ALA A 48 27.19 -13.97 11.92
CA ALA A 48 25.94 -14.72 12.08
C ALA A 48 26.00 -16.11 11.44
N GLN A 49 25.44 -17.09 12.14
CA GLN A 49 25.28 -18.47 11.68
C GLN A 49 23.79 -18.84 11.67
N PRO A 50 23.39 -19.85 10.87
CA PRO A 50 22.01 -20.32 10.87
C PRO A 50 21.52 -20.73 12.26
N GLY A 51 20.35 -20.21 12.65
CA GLY A 51 19.75 -20.38 13.97
C GLY A 51 20.11 -19.28 14.98
N ASP A 52 21.00 -18.34 14.62
CA ASP A 52 21.35 -17.23 15.49
C ASP A 52 20.21 -16.23 15.65
N VAL A 53 20.17 -15.65 16.84
CA VAL A 53 19.29 -14.53 17.19
C VAL A 53 20.16 -13.34 17.54
N ILE A 54 20.09 -12.30 16.73
CA ILE A 54 20.76 -11.01 16.94
C ILE A 54 19.79 -10.10 17.70
N GLU A 55 20.03 -9.98 19.00
CA GLU A 55 19.25 -9.11 19.89
C GLU A 55 19.83 -7.69 19.89
N ILE A 56 18.99 -6.70 19.57
CA ILE A 56 19.30 -5.28 19.59
C ILE A 56 18.60 -4.64 20.80
N PRO A 57 19.34 -4.03 21.74
CA PRO A 57 18.73 -3.48 22.94
C PRO A 57 17.85 -2.25 22.64
N ALA A 58 17.08 -1.81 23.62
CA ALA A 58 16.39 -0.52 23.57
C ALA A 58 17.43 0.62 23.46
N GLY A 59 17.17 1.57 22.57
CA GLY A 59 18.06 2.69 22.27
C GLY A 59 17.82 3.27 20.88
N VAL A 60 18.43 4.44 20.64
CA VAL A 60 18.52 5.06 19.32
C VAL A 60 19.96 4.90 18.84
N PHE A 61 20.15 4.26 17.70
CA PHE A 61 21.46 3.93 17.13
C PHE A 61 21.62 4.66 15.80
N SER A 62 22.72 5.38 15.63
CA SER A 62 22.99 6.15 14.41
C SER A 62 23.88 5.35 13.46
N PHE A 63 23.43 5.21 12.21
CA PHE A 63 24.15 4.52 11.16
C PHE A 63 24.57 5.48 10.05
N ASP A 64 25.81 5.32 9.56
CA ASP A 64 26.37 6.08 8.44
C ASP A 64 26.43 5.27 7.14
N ARG A 65 26.07 3.99 7.19
CA ARG A 65 26.10 3.05 6.06
C ARG A 65 25.04 1.95 6.18
N SER A 66 24.68 1.36 5.05
CA SER A 66 23.77 0.21 4.99
C SER A 66 24.25 -0.99 5.79
N LEU A 67 23.31 -1.71 6.39
CA LEU A 67 23.50 -3.01 7.00
C LEU A 67 23.16 -4.12 5.99
N SER A 68 23.79 -5.28 6.12
CA SER A 68 23.50 -6.42 5.24
C SER A 68 23.54 -7.76 5.98
N LEU A 69 22.65 -8.67 5.61
CA LEU A 69 22.62 -10.06 6.07
C LEU A 69 22.46 -11.00 4.88
N THR A 70 23.28 -12.04 4.80
CA THR A 70 23.23 -13.05 3.71
C THR A 70 23.18 -14.49 4.24
N VAL A 71 22.83 -14.67 5.51
CA VAL A 71 22.86 -15.96 6.19
C VAL A 71 21.43 -16.39 6.49
N ASP A 72 21.08 -17.58 6.02
CA ASP A 72 19.76 -18.19 6.24
C ASP A 72 19.53 -18.53 7.72
N GLY A 73 18.26 -18.58 8.14
CA GLY A 73 17.88 -19.07 9.47
C GLY A 73 18.16 -18.09 10.62
N VAL A 74 18.42 -16.82 10.32
CA VAL A 74 18.75 -15.80 11.32
C VAL A 74 17.51 -15.02 11.73
N THR A 75 17.42 -14.70 13.03
CA THR A 75 16.45 -13.74 13.57
C THR A 75 17.13 -12.46 14.00
N ILE A 76 16.62 -11.30 13.60
CA ILE A 76 16.98 -10.00 14.17
C ILE A 76 15.81 -9.54 15.06
N ARG A 77 16.08 -9.23 16.32
CA ARG A 77 15.05 -8.85 17.30
C ARG A 77 15.43 -7.57 18.04
N GLY A 78 14.54 -6.60 18.09
CA GLY A 78 14.65 -5.44 18.97
C GLY A 78 13.80 -5.56 20.24
N ALA A 79 13.80 -4.50 21.05
CA ALA A 79 13.01 -4.40 22.28
C ALA A 79 11.57 -3.89 22.06
N GLY A 80 11.22 -3.51 20.83
CA GLY A 80 9.95 -2.92 20.43
C GLY A 80 10.18 -1.82 19.38
N MET A 81 9.24 -1.61 18.46
CA MET A 81 9.37 -0.61 17.37
C MET A 81 9.50 0.85 17.86
N ASP A 82 9.08 1.12 19.11
CA ASP A 82 9.22 2.42 19.76
C ASP A 82 10.43 2.49 20.71
N GLU A 83 11.10 1.35 20.95
CA GLU A 83 12.17 1.19 21.95
C GLU A 83 13.53 1.00 21.27
N THR A 84 13.60 0.24 20.17
CA THR A 84 14.82 0.01 19.39
C THR A 84 14.71 0.72 18.05
N ILE A 85 15.52 1.76 17.84
CA ILE A 85 15.47 2.62 16.65
C ILE A 85 16.84 2.60 15.95
N LEU A 86 16.85 2.15 14.69
CA LEU A 86 17.99 2.22 13.79
C LEU A 86 17.81 3.46 12.89
N SER A 87 18.52 4.54 13.20
CA SER A 87 18.41 5.81 12.47
C SER A 87 19.52 5.96 11.44
N PHE A 88 19.12 6.23 10.19
CA PHE A 88 20.01 6.43 9.04
C PHE A 88 20.07 7.89 8.57
N ALA A 89 19.59 8.84 9.37
CA ALA A 89 19.64 10.27 9.05
C ALA A 89 21.07 10.80 8.74
N ASN A 90 22.12 10.10 9.18
CA ASN A 90 23.53 10.40 8.87
C ASN A 90 24.14 9.48 7.80
N GLN A 91 23.34 8.72 7.04
CA GLN A 91 23.83 7.77 6.06
C GLN A 91 24.59 8.46 4.94
N THR A 92 25.85 8.08 4.76
CA THR A 92 26.74 8.60 3.71
C THR A 92 27.09 7.54 2.65
N SER A 93 26.87 6.25 2.96
CA SER A 93 27.19 5.13 2.09
C SER A 93 26.04 4.13 1.97
N GLY A 94 25.86 3.55 0.78
CA GLY A 94 24.70 2.71 0.46
C GLY A 94 23.40 3.50 0.39
N ALA A 95 22.30 2.81 0.07
CA ALA A 95 20.97 3.39 0.01
C ALA A 95 20.05 2.76 1.06
N GLU A 96 20.20 1.46 1.28
CA GLU A 96 19.30 0.70 2.13
C GLU A 96 19.60 0.90 3.62
N GLY A 97 18.60 0.78 4.49
CA GLY A 97 18.82 0.62 5.93
C GLY A 97 19.36 -0.77 6.24
N LEU A 98 18.59 -1.79 5.89
CA LEU A 98 18.97 -3.20 5.98
C LEU A 98 18.65 -3.94 4.68
N LEU A 99 19.67 -4.52 4.06
CA LEU A 99 19.54 -5.43 2.91
C LEU A 99 19.71 -6.88 3.36
N VAL A 100 18.71 -7.72 3.09
CA VAL A 100 18.72 -9.15 3.40
C VAL A 100 18.61 -9.95 2.12
N THR A 101 19.46 -10.97 1.99
CA THR A 101 19.34 -12.01 0.94
C THR A 101 19.53 -13.35 1.62
N ALA A 102 18.43 -13.90 2.15
CA ALA A 102 18.43 -15.08 3.02
C ALA A 102 17.04 -15.73 3.06
N SER A 103 17.01 -17.02 3.38
CA SER A 103 15.79 -17.78 3.69
C SER A 103 15.66 -18.05 5.19
N ASP A 104 14.47 -18.47 5.62
CA ASP A 104 14.14 -18.74 7.03
C ASP A 104 14.49 -17.55 7.94
N PHE A 105 14.23 -16.34 7.44
CA PHE A 105 14.61 -15.08 8.06
C PHE A 105 13.45 -14.47 8.84
N THR A 106 13.73 -14.02 10.06
CA THR A 106 12.78 -13.23 10.87
C THR A 106 13.39 -11.91 11.27
N ILE A 107 12.63 -10.83 11.13
CA ILE A 107 12.93 -9.54 11.77
C ILE A 107 11.72 -9.08 12.56
N GLU A 108 11.96 -8.70 13.82
CA GLU A 108 10.90 -8.23 14.71
C GLU A 108 11.29 -7.14 15.70
N ASP A 109 10.29 -6.37 16.12
CA ASP A 109 10.32 -5.48 17.28
C ASP A 109 11.37 -4.34 17.22
N LEU A 110 11.50 -3.66 16.08
CA LEU A 110 12.39 -2.51 15.91
C LEU A 110 11.87 -1.49 14.89
N ALA A 111 12.50 -0.32 14.85
CA ALA A 111 12.27 0.69 13.83
C ALA A 111 13.52 0.96 12.98
N ILE A 112 13.30 1.29 11.70
CA ILE A 112 14.30 1.79 10.76
C ILE A 112 13.83 3.17 10.28
N GLU A 113 14.65 4.19 10.51
CA GLU A 113 14.27 5.58 10.21
C GLU A 113 15.25 6.26 9.26
N ASP A 114 14.73 7.14 8.42
CA ASP A 114 15.48 8.15 7.65
C ASP A 114 16.58 7.58 6.73
N THR A 115 16.31 6.46 6.05
CA THR A 115 17.23 5.88 5.07
C THR A 115 17.25 6.71 3.77
N ARG A 116 18.39 6.73 3.08
CA ARG A 116 18.51 7.43 1.78
C ARG A 116 17.72 6.76 0.65
N GLY A 117 17.53 5.44 0.74
CA GLY A 117 16.74 4.60 -0.14
C GLY A 117 15.89 3.65 0.69
N ASP A 118 15.75 2.41 0.26
CA ASP A 118 14.82 1.44 0.87
C ASP A 118 15.13 1.18 2.36
N ALA A 119 14.11 1.17 3.22
CA ALA A 119 14.36 1.00 4.66
C ALA A 119 14.73 -0.45 5.01
N LEU A 120 13.82 -1.40 4.73
CA LEU A 120 14.05 -2.83 4.88
C LEU A 120 13.84 -3.53 3.54
N LYS A 121 14.90 -4.03 2.94
CA LYS A 121 14.84 -4.81 1.70
C LYS A 121 15.19 -6.26 1.95
N VAL A 122 14.25 -7.17 1.65
CA VAL A 122 14.50 -8.60 1.60
C VAL A 122 14.46 -9.02 0.14
N ASN A 123 15.64 -9.17 -0.46
CA ASN A 123 15.80 -9.55 -1.85
C ASN A 123 16.08 -11.03 -1.97
N GLU A 124 15.11 -11.75 -2.53
CA GLU A 124 15.08 -13.20 -2.66
C GLU A 124 15.00 -13.92 -1.31
N GLY A 125 14.45 -15.14 -1.31
CA GLY A 125 14.40 -16.02 -0.13
C GLY A 125 13.07 -16.71 0.07
N GLU A 126 13.09 -17.77 0.88
CA GLU A 126 11.91 -18.52 1.28
C GLU A 126 11.67 -18.36 2.79
N ASN A 127 10.40 -18.40 3.22
CA ASN A 127 9.99 -18.35 4.63
C ASN A 127 10.48 -17.08 5.35
N ILE A 128 9.90 -15.95 4.95
CA ILE A 128 10.26 -14.63 5.46
C ILE A 128 9.19 -14.14 6.45
N ILE A 129 9.61 -13.73 7.63
CA ILE A 129 8.72 -13.13 8.65
C ILE A 129 9.20 -11.72 8.98
N ILE A 130 8.37 -10.73 8.68
CA ILE A 130 8.57 -9.32 9.06
C ILE A 130 7.44 -8.95 10.00
N ARG A 131 7.77 -8.70 11.27
CA ARG A 131 6.76 -8.61 12.33
C ARG A 131 7.01 -7.44 13.26
N ARG A 132 6.01 -6.57 13.46
CA ARG A 132 6.16 -5.44 14.40
C ARG A 132 7.42 -4.61 14.14
N VAL A 133 7.69 -4.37 12.86
CA VAL A 133 8.74 -3.47 12.38
C VAL A 133 8.10 -2.15 11.96
N ARG A 134 8.71 -1.03 12.35
CA ARG A 134 8.32 0.30 11.86
C ARG A 134 9.37 0.84 10.87
N THR A 135 8.93 1.38 9.74
CA THR A 135 9.76 2.16 8.83
C THR A 135 9.18 3.57 8.73
N GLU A 136 10.03 4.58 8.84
CA GLU A 136 9.57 5.98 8.84
C GLU A 136 10.61 6.94 8.26
N TRP A 137 10.15 7.82 7.38
CA TRP A 137 10.84 9.07 7.05
C TRP A 137 10.26 10.20 7.90
N THR A 138 11.03 10.63 8.89
CA THR A 138 10.56 11.49 9.98
C THR A 138 10.35 12.95 9.56
N ASN A 139 10.81 13.32 8.35
CA ASN A 139 10.51 14.58 7.67
C ASN A 139 9.13 14.62 7.00
N GLY A 140 8.34 13.53 7.07
CA GLY A 140 7.03 13.42 6.42
C GLY A 140 7.14 13.19 4.91
N PRO A 141 6.01 13.28 4.17
CA PRO A 141 5.98 13.10 2.72
C PRO A 141 6.96 14.02 1.98
N ASP A 142 7.96 13.41 1.34
CA ASP A 142 8.96 14.11 0.53
C ASP A 142 9.41 13.21 -0.63
N THR A 143 9.56 13.79 -1.82
CA THR A 143 10.04 13.06 -3.01
C THR A 143 11.49 12.59 -2.86
N ASP A 144 12.28 13.22 -1.98
CA ASP A 144 13.66 12.80 -1.70
C ASP A 144 13.75 11.66 -0.68
N ASN A 145 12.63 11.19 -0.11
CA ASN A 145 12.60 10.02 0.77
C ASN A 145 12.93 8.75 -0.01
N GLY A 146 13.33 7.71 0.72
CA GLY A 146 13.52 6.39 0.15
C GLY A 146 12.22 5.81 -0.42
N ALA A 147 12.36 5.00 -1.47
CA ALA A 147 11.24 4.50 -2.25
C ALA A 147 10.37 3.56 -1.41
N TYR A 148 10.97 2.51 -0.82
CA TYR A 148 10.21 1.45 -0.16
C TYR A 148 10.50 1.34 1.33
N GLY A 149 9.45 1.29 2.14
CA GLY A 149 9.56 1.05 3.59
C GLY A 149 9.89 -0.43 3.88
N ILE A 150 8.87 -1.27 3.84
CA ILE A 150 9.01 -2.74 3.95
C ILE A 150 9.00 -3.32 2.54
N TYR A 151 10.09 -3.98 2.13
CA TYR A 151 10.32 -4.39 0.74
C TYR A 151 10.83 -5.84 0.61
N PRO A 152 9.99 -6.86 0.90
CA PRO A 152 10.20 -8.20 0.37
C PRO A 152 9.97 -8.26 -1.15
N VAL A 153 10.93 -8.83 -1.87
CA VAL A 153 10.88 -8.98 -3.32
C VAL A 153 11.47 -10.30 -3.76
N GLN A 154 10.83 -10.96 -4.72
CA GLN A 154 11.22 -12.31 -5.16
C GLN A 154 11.23 -13.33 -4.02
N THR A 155 10.30 -13.20 -3.09
CA THR A 155 10.18 -14.08 -1.91
C THR A 155 9.09 -15.13 -2.08
N THR A 156 9.22 -16.26 -1.40
CA THR A 156 8.18 -17.28 -1.30
C THR A 156 7.85 -17.58 0.15
N ASN A 157 6.55 -17.65 0.49
CA ASN A 157 6.06 -17.81 1.85
C ASN A 157 6.47 -16.62 2.73
N THR A 158 5.77 -15.50 2.58
CA THR A 158 6.12 -14.26 3.27
C THR A 158 4.99 -13.81 4.17
N LEU A 159 5.30 -13.59 5.45
CA LEU A 159 4.42 -13.00 6.44
C LEU A 159 4.90 -11.59 6.77
N VAL A 160 4.08 -10.59 6.46
CA VAL A 160 4.22 -9.20 6.91
C VAL A 160 3.09 -8.93 7.90
N GLU A 161 3.40 -8.79 9.19
CA GLU A 161 2.37 -8.61 10.22
C GLU A 161 2.68 -7.56 11.27
N GLY A 162 1.67 -6.77 11.64
CA GLY A 162 1.83 -5.77 12.69
C GLY A 162 2.84 -4.67 12.34
N VAL A 163 3.19 -4.48 11.06
CA VAL A 163 4.19 -3.48 10.65
C VAL A 163 3.57 -2.10 10.52
N VAL A 164 4.42 -1.08 10.60
CA VAL A 164 4.03 0.33 10.41
C VAL A 164 4.95 0.93 9.36
N ALA A 165 4.41 1.56 8.31
CA ALA A 165 5.21 2.21 7.28
C ALA A 165 4.73 3.62 6.99
N ILE A 166 5.63 4.60 7.10
CA ILE A 166 5.30 6.02 7.07
C ILE A 166 6.27 6.82 6.19
N GLY A 167 5.73 7.60 5.25
CA GLY A 167 6.51 8.60 4.51
C GLY A 167 7.32 8.09 3.32
N ALA A 168 7.11 6.87 2.85
CA ALA A 168 7.82 6.32 1.69
C ALA A 168 7.46 7.08 0.40
N SER A 169 8.46 7.40 -0.43
CA SER A 169 8.25 8.10 -1.71
C SER A 169 7.70 7.19 -2.82
N ASP A 170 7.65 5.88 -2.57
CA ASP A 170 6.95 4.91 -3.39
C ASP A 170 5.93 4.18 -2.50
N ALA A 171 6.18 2.92 -2.12
CA ALA A 171 5.29 2.14 -1.29
C ALA A 171 5.77 2.00 0.17
N GLY A 172 4.87 2.25 1.12
CA GLY A 172 5.13 2.03 2.55
C GLY A 172 5.37 0.54 2.83
N ILE A 173 4.41 -0.30 2.47
CA ILE A 173 4.53 -1.76 2.50
C ILE A 173 4.44 -2.26 1.07
N TYR A 174 5.55 -2.77 0.54
CA TYR A 174 5.65 -3.30 -0.81
C TYR A 174 5.91 -4.80 -0.77
N VAL A 175 5.19 -5.58 -1.56
CA VAL A 175 5.53 -6.99 -1.82
C VAL A 175 5.54 -7.26 -3.32
N GLY A 176 6.74 -7.49 -3.86
CA GLY A 176 6.96 -7.59 -5.30
C GLY A 176 7.39 -8.98 -5.75
N GLN A 177 6.93 -9.41 -6.91
CA GLN A 177 7.43 -10.60 -7.62
C GLN A 177 7.50 -11.84 -6.71
N SER A 178 6.57 -11.95 -5.76
CA SER A 178 6.60 -12.94 -4.70
C SER A 178 5.48 -13.98 -4.85
N ARG A 179 5.47 -14.99 -3.99
CA ARG A 179 4.48 -16.08 -4.00
C ARG A 179 4.04 -16.45 -2.59
N ASN A 180 2.75 -16.73 -2.41
CA ASN A 180 2.19 -17.18 -1.14
C ASN A 180 2.47 -16.15 -0.01
N VAL A 181 1.79 -15.01 -0.07
CA VAL A 181 2.07 -13.83 0.78
C VAL A 181 0.88 -13.52 1.69
N ILE A 182 1.16 -13.16 2.94
CA ILE A 182 0.18 -12.58 3.87
C ILE A 182 0.69 -11.21 4.33
N VAL A 183 -0.14 -10.17 4.17
CA VAL A 183 0.05 -8.84 4.76
C VAL A 183 -1.13 -8.56 5.69
N ARG A 184 -0.88 -8.50 7.01
CA ARG A 184 -1.97 -8.33 7.97
C ARG A 184 -1.69 -7.45 9.17
N ASP A 185 -2.75 -7.00 9.81
CA ASP A 185 -2.71 -6.28 11.09
C ASP A 185 -1.74 -5.07 11.06
N SER A 186 -1.50 -4.48 9.89
CA SER A 186 -0.46 -3.48 9.65
C SER A 186 -1.05 -2.11 9.37
N ARG A 187 -0.21 -1.06 9.48
CA ARG A 187 -0.60 0.33 9.22
C ARG A 187 0.32 0.98 8.20
N ALA A 188 -0.25 1.54 7.15
CA ALA A 188 0.47 2.34 6.17
C ALA A 188 -0.14 3.74 6.07
N GLU A 189 0.66 4.78 6.30
CA GLU A 189 0.18 6.16 6.23
C GLU A 189 1.22 7.13 5.65
N PHE A 190 0.74 8.18 4.99
CA PHE A 190 1.59 9.23 4.41
C PHE A 190 2.61 8.72 3.36
N ASN A 191 2.34 7.60 2.70
CA ASN A 191 3.13 7.08 1.58
C ASN A 191 2.50 7.48 0.23
N VAL A 192 3.19 7.26 -0.89
CA VAL A 192 2.51 7.31 -2.20
C VAL A 192 1.55 6.14 -2.30
N ALA A 193 2.06 4.91 -2.27
CA ALA A 193 1.25 3.72 -2.08
C ALA A 193 1.30 3.27 -0.62
N GLY A 194 0.15 3.11 0.04
CA GLY A 194 0.12 2.58 1.40
C GLY A 194 0.65 1.14 1.43
N ILE A 195 -0.09 0.25 0.76
CA ILE A 195 0.29 -1.14 0.56
C ILE A 195 0.29 -1.43 -0.93
N GLU A 196 1.36 -2.03 -1.45
CA GLU A 196 1.45 -2.44 -2.85
C GLU A 196 1.80 -3.93 -2.97
N ILE A 197 0.97 -4.64 -3.73
CA ILE A 197 1.17 -6.03 -4.13
C ILE A 197 1.48 -6.02 -5.64
N GLU A 198 2.75 -6.09 -6.01
CA GLU A 198 3.21 -5.99 -7.40
C GLU A 198 3.65 -7.36 -7.90
N ASN A 199 3.09 -7.82 -9.03
CA ASN A 199 3.51 -9.05 -9.72
C ASN A 199 3.60 -10.27 -8.78
N THR A 200 2.73 -10.34 -7.78
CA THR A 200 2.73 -11.40 -6.76
C THR A 200 1.65 -12.43 -7.08
N ILE A 201 1.97 -13.72 -6.87
CA ILE A 201 1.06 -14.84 -7.13
C ILE A 201 0.56 -15.40 -5.81
N GLY A 202 -0.73 -15.16 -5.51
CA GLY A 202 -1.34 -15.57 -4.26
C GLY A 202 -0.95 -14.64 -3.11
N ALA A 203 -1.85 -13.72 -2.76
CA ALA A 203 -1.67 -12.82 -1.64
C ALA A 203 -2.97 -12.60 -0.86
N ASP A 204 -2.87 -12.60 0.48
CA ASP A 204 -3.91 -12.17 1.40
C ASP A 204 -3.51 -10.87 2.07
N VAL A 205 -4.31 -9.81 1.86
CA VAL A 205 -4.10 -8.48 2.43
C VAL A 205 -5.31 -8.15 3.31
N TYR A 206 -5.17 -8.26 4.63
CA TYR A 206 -6.31 -8.12 5.54
C TYR A 206 -6.05 -7.52 6.91
N ASN A 207 -7.10 -7.00 7.56
CA ASN A 207 -7.01 -6.32 8.85
C ASN A 207 -6.00 -5.15 8.89
N ASN A 208 -5.69 -4.55 7.75
CA ASN A 208 -4.77 -3.42 7.69
C ASN A 208 -5.51 -2.09 7.79
N VAL A 209 -4.76 -1.05 8.15
CA VAL A 209 -5.19 0.35 8.09
C VAL A 209 -4.34 1.08 7.06
N ALA A 210 -4.95 1.49 5.96
CA ALA A 210 -4.31 2.31 4.92
C ALA A 210 -4.98 3.68 4.86
N THR A 211 -4.32 4.70 5.41
CA THR A 211 -4.88 6.05 5.53
C THR A 211 -3.89 7.15 5.21
N ASN A 212 -4.36 8.30 4.73
CA ASN A 212 -3.52 9.46 4.42
C ASN A 212 -2.38 9.18 3.42
N ASN A 213 -2.49 8.13 2.61
CA ASN A 213 -1.56 7.90 1.49
C ASN A 213 -2.03 8.67 0.24
N THR A 214 -1.31 8.59 -0.87
CA THR A 214 -1.84 9.01 -2.18
C THR A 214 -2.86 7.99 -2.69
N GLY A 215 -2.47 6.71 -2.68
CA GLY A 215 -3.32 5.55 -2.88
C GLY A 215 -3.24 4.60 -1.69
N GLY A 216 -4.37 4.01 -1.28
CA GLY A 216 -4.45 3.14 -0.10
C GLY A 216 -3.79 1.77 -0.30
N ILE A 217 -4.44 0.90 -1.08
CA ILE A 217 -3.95 -0.46 -1.40
C ILE A 217 -3.90 -0.63 -2.91
N LEU A 218 -2.73 -0.99 -3.45
CA LEU A 218 -2.46 -1.17 -4.87
C LEU A 218 -2.20 -2.65 -5.16
N VAL A 219 -2.84 -3.18 -6.20
CA VAL A 219 -2.67 -4.55 -6.69
C VAL A 219 -2.28 -4.49 -8.16
N PHE A 220 -0.98 -4.49 -8.42
CA PHE A 220 -0.40 -4.13 -9.71
C PHE A 220 0.23 -5.34 -10.38
N ASN A 221 0.14 -5.37 -11.71
CA ASN A 221 0.85 -6.29 -12.57
C ASN A 221 1.53 -5.46 -13.65
N MET A 222 2.87 -5.43 -13.60
CA MET A 222 3.70 -4.56 -14.40
C MET A 222 4.44 -5.35 -15.49
N PRO A 223 4.68 -4.73 -16.66
CA PRO A 223 5.46 -5.35 -17.72
C PRO A 223 6.96 -5.43 -17.38
N ASN A 224 7.68 -6.32 -18.07
CA ASN A 224 9.13 -6.48 -17.97
C ASN A 224 9.66 -6.95 -16.61
N LEU A 225 8.82 -7.65 -15.85
CA LEU A 225 9.17 -8.26 -14.58
C LEU A 225 9.24 -9.80 -14.71
N PRO A 226 10.01 -10.48 -13.83
CA PRO A 226 10.31 -11.90 -13.98
C PRO A 226 9.09 -12.83 -13.87
N GLN A 227 7.96 -12.33 -13.36
CA GLN A 227 6.72 -13.10 -13.25
C GLN A 227 5.48 -12.19 -13.33
N PRO A 228 4.31 -12.73 -13.70
CA PRO A 228 3.04 -12.01 -13.58
C PRO A 228 2.56 -11.98 -12.12
N GLY A 229 1.61 -11.09 -11.83
CA GLY A 229 0.81 -11.09 -10.60
C GLY A 229 -0.62 -11.52 -10.87
N HIS A 230 -1.19 -12.32 -9.97
CA HIS A 230 -2.61 -12.68 -9.98
C HIS A 230 -3.02 -13.31 -8.64
N SER A 231 -4.33 -13.46 -8.41
CA SER A 231 -4.90 -14.17 -7.26
C SER A 231 -4.64 -13.46 -5.92
N THR A 232 -5.06 -12.20 -5.83
CA THR A 232 -4.95 -11.40 -4.60
C THR A 232 -6.32 -11.24 -3.94
N ARG A 233 -6.40 -11.45 -2.64
CA ARG A 233 -7.60 -11.19 -1.82
C ARG A 233 -7.31 -10.01 -0.89
N VAL A 234 -8.11 -8.96 -0.99
CA VAL A 234 -8.04 -7.73 -0.18
C VAL A 234 -9.31 -7.65 0.65
N TYR A 235 -9.21 -7.90 1.97
CA TYR A 235 -10.40 -8.02 2.80
C TYR A 235 -10.25 -7.56 4.23
N ASP A 236 -11.36 -7.20 4.90
CA ASP A 236 -11.38 -6.75 6.29
C ASP A 236 -10.41 -5.59 6.60
N ASN A 237 -10.04 -4.78 5.59
CA ASN A 237 -9.19 -3.60 5.77
C ASN A 237 -10.01 -2.33 6.05
N GLN A 238 -9.39 -1.37 6.72
CA GLN A 238 -9.85 0.01 6.81
C GLN A 238 -9.02 0.86 5.84
N VAL A 239 -9.64 1.33 4.76
CA VAL A 239 -8.99 2.12 3.72
C VAL A 239 -9.72 3.47 3.65
N PHE A 240 -9.11 4.53 4.19
CA PHE A 240 -9.82 5.80 4.29
C PHE A 240 -8.90 7.01 4.15
N GLU A 241 -9.46 8.16 3.73
CA GLU A 241 -8.76 9.45 3.69
C GLU A 241 -7.40 9.45 2.95
N ASN A 242 -7.16 8.53 2.00
CA ASN A 242 -5.95 8.48 1.17
C ASN A 242 -5.94 9.64 0.17
N ASN A 243 -5.64 10.86 0.65
CA ASN A 243 -5.77 12.13 -0.06
C ASN A 243 -4.49 12.97 -0.05
N THR A 244 -3.36 12.40 0.41
CA THR A 244 -2.05 13.07 0.35
C THR A 244 -1.67 13.25 -1.12
N GLY A 245 -1.14 14.42 -1.47
CA GLY A 245 -0.74 14.69 -2.85
C GLY A 245 0.38 13.74 -3.27
N ASN A 246 0.36 13.28 -4.53
CA ASN A 246 1.38 12.37 -5.03
C ASN A 246 2.77 13.04 -5.00
N PHE A 247 3.70 12.41 -4.29
CA PHE A 247 5.09 12.87 -4.16
C PHE A 247 6.10 11.84 -4.68
N GLY A 248 5.63 10.87 -5.46
CA GLY A 248 6.46 9.84 -6.06
C GLY A 248 7.40 10.41 -7.11
N HIS A 249 8.54 9.74 -7.28
CA HIS A 249 9.54 10.19 -8.23
C HIS A 249 8.95 10.19 -9.66
N PRO A 250 9.03 11.30 -10.42
CA PRO A 250 8.47 11.36 -11.77
C PRO A 250 8.98 10.22 -12.66
N GLY A 251 8.06 9.57 -13.36
CA GLY A 251 8.34 8.44 -14.24
C GLY A 251 8.27 7.06 -13.58
N THR A 252 8.11 6.97 -12.25
CA THR A 252 7.75 5.69 -11.61
C THR A 252 6.27 5.36 -11.83
N PRO A 253 5.88 4.07 -11.73
CA PRO A 253 4.48 3.68 -11.89
C PRO A 253 3.53 4.38 -10.93
N VAL A 254 3.87 4.41 -9.63
CA VAL A 254 3.04 5.02 -8.59
C VAL A 254 2.92 6.53 -8.72
N ALA A 255 3.84 7.21 -9.41
CA ALA A 255 3.75 8.65 -9.67
C ALA A 255 2.54 9.01 -10.57
N SER A 256 1.92 8.02 -11.23
CA SER A 256 0.70 8.19 -12.01
C SER A 256 -0.60 7.96 -11.25
N VAL A 257 -0.52 7.51 -9.99
CA VAL A 257 -1.69 7.25 -9.14
C VAL A 257 -2.30 8.59 -8.72
N PRO A 258 -3.59 8.86 -9.04
CA PRO A 258 -4.26 10.06 -8.58
C PRO A 258 -4.33 10.09 -7.06
N ALA A 259 -4.06 11.24 -6.44
CA ALA A 259 -4.35 11.39 -5.01
C ALA A 259 -5.85 11.24 -4.78
N GLY A 260 -6.24 10.66 -3.65
CA GLY A 260 -7.65 10.36 -3.40
C GLY A 260 -8.08 8.98 -3.89
N SER A 261 -7.15 8.03 -4.01
CA SER A 261 -7.46 6.67 -4.48
C SER A 261 -7.54 5.70 -3.29
N GLY A 262 -8.65 4.97 -3.17
CA GLY A 262 -8.81 3.94 -2.13
C GLY A 262 -8.03 2.66 -2.43
N ILE A 263 -8.64 1.75 -3.18
CA ILE A 263 -7.99 0.55 -3.71
C ILE A 263 -7.79 0.70 -5.22
N VAL A 264 -6.60 0.38 -5.74
CA VAL A 264 -6.28 0.48 -7.17
C VAL A 264 -5.82 -0.87 -7.69
N ILE A 265 -6.48 -1.36 -8.74
CA ILE A 265 -6.05 -2.53 -9.50
C ILE A 265 -5.47 -2.05 -10.82
N ASN A 266 -4.27 -2.52 -11.17
CA ASN A 266 -3.66 -2.28 -12.47
C ASN A 266 -3.25 -3.58 -13.16
N SER A 267 -3.88 -3.89 -14.30
CA SER A 267 -3.56 -5.02 -15.19
C SER A 267 -3.45 -6.39 -14.49
N ASN A 268 -4.11 -6.56 -13.35
CA ASN A 268 -3.99 -7.74 -12.51
C ASN A 268 -5.25 -8.61 -12.61
N ASP A 269 -5.06 -9.92 -12.50
CA ASP A 269 -6.11 -10.91 -12.65
C ASP A 269 -6.51 -11.55 -11.34
N ARG A 270 -7.77 -11.97 -11.25
CA ARG A 270 -8.29 -12.74 -10.11
C ARG A 270 -8.06 -11.96 -8.82
N VAL A 271 -8.70 -10.80 -8.70
CA VAL A 271 -8.62 -9.98 -7.50
C VAL A 271 -9.97 -9.96 -6.80
N GLU A 272 -10.00 -10.32 -5.52
CA GLU A 272 -11.19 -10.21 -4.68
C GLU A 272 -11.05 -9.04 -3.70
N ILE A 273 -12.03 -8.14 -3.68
CA ILE A 273 -12.13 -7.03 -2.74
C ILE A 273 -13.41 -7.23 -1.94
N PHE A 274 -13.29 -7.61 -0.66
CA PHE A 274 -14.49 -7.89 0.14
C PHE A 274 -14.40 -7.53 1.63
N ASN A 275 -15.54 -7.20 2.23
CA ASN A 275 -15.65 -6.86 3.65
C ASN A 275 -14.73 -5.73 4.15
N ASN A 276 -14.24 -4.85 3.27
CA ASN A 276 -13.46 -3.68 3.66
C ASN A 276 -14.39 -2.52 4.07
N ASP A 277 -13.89 -1.62 4.92
CA ASP A 277 -14.44 -0.26 5.11
C ASP A 277 -13.63 0.72 4.24
N ILE A 278 -14.23 1.22 3.16
CA ILE A 278 -13.57 2.06 2.14
C ILE A 278 -14.31 3.39 2.01
N ARG A 279 -13.67 4.52 2.33
CA ARG A 279 -14.35 5.82 2.40
C ARG A 279 -13.44 7.05 2.35
N ASP A 280 -14.05 8.20 2.11
CA ASP A 280 -13.44 9.54 2.21
C ASP A 280 -12.27 9.76 1.23
N HIS A 281 -12.36 9.12 0.06
CA HIS A 281 -11.39 9.22 -1.02
C HIS A 281 -11.81 10.28 -2.05
N ARG A 282 -10.94 11.27 -2.29
CA ARG A 282 -11.25 12.40 -3.17
C ARG A 282 -11.51 12.00 -4.64
N THR A 283 -10.87 10.95 -5.13
CA THR A 283 -10.92 10.52 -6.55
C THR A 283 -11.87 9.35 -6.77
N ALA A 284 -11.69 8.22 -6.08
CA ALA A 284 -12.59 7.07 -6.15
C ALA A 284 -12.30 6.08 -5.00
N ASN A 285 -13.30 5.32 -4.59
CA ASN A 285 -13.14 4.26 -3.59
C ASN A 285 -12.34 3.08 -4.17
N ILE A 286 -12.66 2.68 -5.40
CA ILE A 286 -11.95 1.63 -6.13
C ILE A 286 -11.65 2.12 -7.55
N ILE A 287 -10.42 1.93 -8.01
CA ILE A 287 -10.00 2.19 -9.39
C ILE A 287 -9.55 0.86 -10.01
N ILE A 288 -10.04 0.58 -11.22
CA ILE A 288 -9.62 -0.56 -12.03
C ILE A 288 -9.04 -0.01 -13.32
N SER A 289 -7.81 -0.41 -13.63
CA SER A 289 -7.07 0.13 -14.76
C SER A 289 -6.25 -0.92 -15.47
N SER A 290 -5.94 -0.62 -16.73
CA SER A 290 -4.92 -1.24 -17.55
C SER A 290 -3.69 -0.33 -17.61
N VAL A 291 -2.51 -0.91 -17.83
CA VAL A 291 -1.28 -0.19 -18.19
C VAL A 291 -1.47 0.84 -19.31
N TYR A 292 -2.46 0.65 -20.19
CA TYR A 292 -2.74 1.58 -21.28
C TYR A 292 -3.26 2.95 -20.83
N SER A 293 -3.79 3.05 -19.61
CA SER A 293 -4.34 4.28 -19.04
C SER A 293 -3.39 4.98 -18.07
N THR A 294 -2.18 4.44 -17.88
CA THR A 294 -1.25 4.93 -16.85
C THR A 294 -0.16 5.83 -17.42
N GLY A 295 0.50 6.59 -16.53
CA GLY A 295 1.63 7.45 -16.90
C GLY A 295 2.89 6.68 -17.34
N PHE A 296 2.82 5.36 -17.40
CA PHE A 296 3.90 4.43 -17.73
C PHE A 296 3.55 3.49 -18.87
N SER A 297 2.51 3.80 -19.66
CA SER A 297 2.10 3.03 -20.85
C SER A 297 3.21 2.88 -21.91
N ASP A 298 4.17 3.80 -21.93
CA ASP A 298 5.31 3.80 -22.85
C ASP A 298 6.44 2.85 -22.44
N ILE A 299 6.36 2.26 -21.23
CA ILE A 299 7.25 1.16 -20.82
C ILE A 299 6.86 -0.05 -21.67
N GLY A 300 7.50 -0.18 -22.84
CA GLY A 300 7.16 -1.23 -23.81
C GLY A 300 7.09 -2.61 -23.15
N ALA A 301 6.04 -3.39 -23.45
CA ALA A 301 5.80 -4.65 -22.77
C ALA A 301 6.48 -5.85 -23.46
N GLN A 302 6.87 -6.84 -22.66
CA GLN A 302 7.24 -8.18 -23.16
C GLN A 302 6.06 -8.85 -23.89
N GLU A 303 6.34 -9.72 -24.86
CA GLU A 303 5.35 -10.29 -25.80
C GLU A 303 4.17 -10.98 -25.12
N ASN A 304 4.38 -11.56 -23.94
CA ASN A 304 3.37 -12.32 -23.21
C ASN A 304 2.81 -11.59 -21.98
N PHE A 305 3.03 -10.28 -21.86
CA PHE A 305 2.42 -9.50 -20.79
C PHE A 305 0.92 -9.35 -21.02
N ASP A 306 0.14 -9.59 -19.97
CA ASP A 306 -1.30 -9.33 -19.98
C ASP A 306 -1.58 -7.93 -19.43
N PRO A 307 -2.05 -6.99 -20.26
CA PRO A 307 -2.33 -5.62 -19.84
C PRO A 307 -3.75 -5.45 -19.28
N TYR A 308 -4.60 -6.47 -19.28
CA TYR A 308 -6.01 -6.30 -18.96
C TYR A 308 -6.32 -6.73 -17.52
N PRO A 309 -7.15 -5.98 -16.77
CA PRO A 309 -7.66 -6.46 -15.49
C PRO A 309 -8.83 -7.42 -15.73
N GLU A 310 -8.71 -8.67 -15.28
CA GLU A 310 -9.71 -9.71 -15.51
C GLU A 310 -10.11 -10.44 -14.23
N THR A 311 -11.32 -10.99 -14.20
CA THR A 311 -11.80 -11.82 -13.07
C THR A 311 -11.76 -11.04 -11.74
N ILE A 312 -12.26 -9.81 -11.73
CA ILE A 312 -12.28 -8.96 -10.53
C ILE A 312 -13.61 -9.15 -9.81
N TRP A 313 -13.59 -9.35 -8.49
CA TRP A 313 -14.80 -9.49 -7.70
C TRP A 313 -14.84 -8.51 -6.51
N ILE A 314 -15.78 -7.57 -6.56
CA ILE A 314 -16.03 -6.61 -5.48
C ILE A 314 -17.32 -7.01 -4.78
N SER A 315 -17.26 -7.36 -3.49
CA SER A 315 -18.45 -7.81 -2.76
C SER A 315 -18.44 -7.49 -1.26
N GLY A 316 -19.60 -7.16 -0.68
CA GLY A 316 -19.76 -7.05 0.79
C GLY A 316 -18.93 -5.96 1.50
N ASN A 317 -18.33 -5.03 0.77
CA ASN A 317 -17.62 -3.88 1.34
C ASN A 317 -18.60 -2.83 1.87
N THR A 318 -18.22 -2.11 2.92
CA THR A 318 -18.86 -0.87 3.32
C THR A 318 -18.21 0.27 2.55
N LEU A 319 -18.91 0.82 1.57
CA LEU A 319 -18.43 1.92 0.73
C LEU A 319 -19.05 3.24 1.21
N GLY A 320 -18.21 4.16 1.67
CA GLY A 320 -18.60 5.49 2.12
C GLY A 320 -18.47 6.56 1.03
N GLU A 321 -18.58 7.83 1.41
CA GLU A 321 -18.49 8.95 0.47
C GLU A 321 -17.12 8.96 -0.23
N GLY A 322 -17.12 9.26 -1.54
CA GLY A 322 -15.89 9.35 -2.34
C GLY A 322 -16.16 10.04 -3.68
N GLY A 323 -15.10 10.30 -4.44
CA GLY A 323 -15.18 10.77 -5.84
C GLY A 323 -15.66 12.21 -6.06
N GLY A 324 -15.71 13.01 -5.00
CA GLY A 324 -16.21 14.38 -5.04
C GLY A 324 -15.18 15.47 -5.37
N ASN A 325 -13.89 15.16 -5.40
CA ASN A 325 -12.85 16.16 -5.63
C ASN A 325 -11.53 15.57 -6.17
N PRO A 326 -11.53 14.89 -7.33
CA PRO A 326 -10.30 14.34 -7.91
C PRO A 326 -9.26 15.44 -8.15
N ASP A 327 -7.98 15.11 -8.03
CA ASP A 327 -6.87 16.06 -8.11
C ASP A 327 -6.44 16.42 -9.55
N ASN A 328 -6.77 15.58 -10.53
CA ASN A 328 -6.49 15.83 -11.95
C ASN A 328 -7.68 16.49 -12.69
N VAL A 329 -7.36 17.23 -13.75
CA VAL A 329 -8.34 18.06 -14.49
C VAL A 329 -9.29 17.19 -15.31
N GLU A 330 -8.79 16.07 -15.83
CA GLU A 330 -9.52 15.14 -16.68
C GLU A 330 -10.65 14.46 -15.90
N LEU A 331 -10.37 13.92 -14.71
CA LEU A 331 -11.40 13.31 -13.85
C LEU A 331 -12.34 14.37 -13.26
N GLN A 332 -11.86 15.59 -12.99
CA GLN A 332 -12.76 16.69 -12.62
C GLN A 332 -13.75 17.00 -13.75
N ALA A 333 -13.27 17.06 -15.00
CA ALA A 333 -14.11 17.29 -16.17
C ALA A 333 -15.10 16.13 -16.39
N LEU A 334 -14.64 14.88 -16.29
CA LEU A 334 -15.48 13.67 -16.36
C LEU A 334 -16.60 13.73 -15.31
N ARG A 335 -16.25 13.98 -14.05
CA ARG A 335 -17.19 14.10 -12.94
C ARG A 335 -18.26 15.16 -13.21
N VAL A 336 -17.84 16.36 -13.61
CA VAL A 336 -18.77 17.48 -13.87
C VAL A 336 -19.66 17.19 -15.07
N MET A 337 -19.13 16.57 -16.12
CA MET A 337 -19.87 16.21 -17.33
C MET A 337 -20.97 15.18 -17.05
N MET A 338 -20.66 14.14 -16.27
CA MET A 338 -21.59 13.04 -16.02
C MET A 338 -22.53 13.28 -14.84
N PHE A 339 -22.05 13.94 -13.78
CA PHE A 339 -22.76 14.02 -12.49
C PHE A 339 -23.02 15.47 -12.03
N GLY A 340 -22.56 16.47 -12.78
CA GLY A 340 -22.75 17.89 -12.46
C GLY A 340 -21.80 18.42 -11.40
N LEU A 341 -21.93 19.72 -11.08
CA LEU A 341 -20.99 20.45 -10.21
C LEU A 341 -20.91 19.93 -8.77
N THR A 342 -21.95 19.27 -8.30
CA THR A 342 -22.05 18.70 -6.94
C THR A 342 -22.10 17.18 -6.95
N GLY A 343 -21.93 16.56 -8.11
CA GLY A 343 -21.92 15.11 -8.25
C GLY A 343 -20.56 14.51 -7.91
N ASN A 344 -20.58 13.21 -7.66
CA ASN A 344 -19.41 12.41 -7.35
C ASN A 344 -19.20 11.36 -8.45
N ILE A 345 -17.94 11.00 -8.70
CA ILE A 345 -17.63 9.76 -9.40
C ILE A 345 -18.17 8.60 -8.55
N PRO A 346 -18.84 7.58 -9.14
CA PRO A 346 -19.29 6.39 -8.44
C PRO A 346 -18.17 5.64 -7.71
N ASP A 347 -18.55 4.67 -6.88
CA ASP A 347 -17.61 3.94 -6.03
C ASP A 347 -16.47 3.29 -6.79
N VAL A 348 -16.76 2.73 -7.98
CA VAL A 348 -15.79 2.06 -8.82
C VAL A 348 -15.59 2.84 -10.10
N LEU A 349 -14.35 3.27 -10.36
CA LEU A 349 -13.92 3.85 -11.62
C LEU A 349 -13.12 2.81 -12.41
N TRP A 350 -13.61 2.40 -13.57
CA TRP A 350 -12.93 1.50 -14.48
C TRP A 350 -12.53 2.26 -15.75
N ASP A 351 -11.30 2.07 -16.20
CA ASP A 351 -10.80 2.71 -17.42
C ASP A 351 -11.40 2.14 -18.72
N GLY A 352 -12.07 0.99 -18.67
CA GLY A 352 -12.78 0.40 -19.80
C GLY A 352 -11.96 -0.53 -20.68
N PHE A 353 -10.66 -0.74 -20.39
CA PHE A 353 -9.86 -1.68 -21.16
C PHE A 353 -10.23 -3.12 -20.81
N ALA A 354 -10.56 -3.90 -21.83
CA ALA A 354 -10.92 -5.31 -21.72
C ALA A 354 -10.24 -6.10 -22.85
N ASN A 355 -9.90 -7.36 -22.57
CA ASN A 355 -9.19 -8.22 -23.51
C ASN A 355 -10.09 -8.66 -24.68
N PRO A 356 -9.83 -8.21 -25.93
CA PRO A 356 -10.68 -8.54 -27.06
C PRO A 356 -10.60 -10.03 -27.45
N ASP A 357 -9.51 -10.72 -27.10
CA ASP A 357 -9.30 -12.13 -27.47
C ASP A 357 -10.12 -13.09 -26.62
N LEU A 358 -10.64 -12.64 -25.47
CA LEU A 358 -11.51 -13.43 -24.59
C LEU A 358 -13.00 -13.28 -24.89
N LEU A 359 -13.37 -12.35 -25.78
CA LEU A 359 -14.77 -12.11 -26.12
C LEU A 359 -15.39 -13.34 -26.81
N ALA A 360 -16.53 -13.78 -26.29
CA ALA A 360 -17.33 -14.85 -26.88
C ALA A 360 -18.67 -14.29 -27.32
N GLY A 361 -18.94 -14.30 -28.63
CA GLY A 361 -20.19 -13.73 -29.17
C GLY A 361 -20.28 -12.21 -29.06
N GLY A 362 -19.16 -11.52 -28.85
CA GLY A 362 -19.09 -10.06 -28.68
C GLY A 362 -19.25 -9.59 -27.22
N GLU A 363 -19.40 -10.51 -26.28
CA GLU A 363 -19.53 -10.22 -24.85
C GLU A 363 -18.39 -10.89 -24.07
N MET A 364 -18.03 -10.30 -22.92
CA MET A 364 -17.04 -10.87 -22.02
C MET A 364 -17.69 -12.03 -21.23
N PRO A 365 -17.17 -13.27 -21.31
CA PRO A 365 -17.68 -14.39 -20.52
C PRO A 365 -17.63 -14.11 -19.01
N ASP A 366 -18.62 -14.61 -18.26
CA ASP A 366 -18.76 -14.33 -16.82
C ASP A 366 -17.49 -14.56 -16.01
N GLN A 367 -16.73 -15.61 -16.33
CA GLN A 367 -15.49 -15.98 -15.64
C GLN A 367 -14.34 -14.95 -15.79
N TYR A 368 -14.44 -13.97 -16.68
CA TYR A 368 -13.43 -12.93 -16.90
C TYR A 368 -13.92 -11.52 -16.55
N ARG A 369 -15.21 -11.36 -16.24
CA ARG A 369 -15.83 -10.05 -15.98
C ARG A 369 -15.31 -9.41 -14.68
N ILE A 370 -15.49 -8.09 -14.61
CA ILE A 370 -15.52 -7.35 -13.35
C ILE A 370 -16.92 -7.50 -12.76
N CYS A 371 -17.04 -8.19 -11.63
CA CYS A 371 -18.28 -8.42 -10.91
C CYS A 371 -18.40 -7.48 -9.73
N LEU A 372 -19.54 -6.79 -9.62
CA LEU A 372 -19.88 -5.93 -8.48
C LEU A 372 -21.16 -6.43 -7.80
N ASP A 373 -20.99 -6.99 -6.60
CA ASP A 373 -22.05 -7.47 -5.71
C ASP A 373 -21.98 -6.71 -4.38
N ASN A 374 -22.24 -5.40 -4.43
CA ASN A 374 -21.98 -4.49 -3.32
C ASN A 374 -23.13 -3.49 -3.07
N GLY A 375 -24.37 -3.97 -3.17
CA GLY A 375 -25.57 -3.16 -2.94
C GLY A 375 -25.82 -2.16 -4.06
N ASP A 376 -25.98 -0.88 -3.70
CA ASP A 376 -26.27 0.22 -4.64
C ASP A 376 -25.02 0.79 -5.34
N ALA A 377 -23.84 0.21 -5.08
CA ALA A 377 -22.58 0.63 -5.70
C ALA A 377 -22.64 0.50 -7.22
N GLN A 378 -21.96 1.40 -7.93
CA GLN A 378 -21.93 1.42 -9.40
C GLN A 378 -20.50 1.45 -9.94
N ILE A 379 -20.33 0.91 -11.14
CA ILE A 379 -19.10 1.03 -11.93
C ILE A 379 -19.30 2.12 -12.99
N LEU A 380 -18.43 3.12 -12.99
CA LEU A 380 -18.25 4.03 -14.11
C LEU A 380 -17.17 3.47 -15.05
N ASN A 381 -17.54 3.18 -16.30
CA ASN A 381 -16.59 2.93 -17.37
C ASN A 381 -16.21 4.26 -18.02
N ALA A 382 -14.92 4.59 -18.02
CA ALA A 382 -14.39 5.82 -18.58
C ALA A 382 -14.26 5.79 -20.12
N ASP A 383 -14.41 4.63 -20.77
CA ASP A 383 -14.31 4.45 -22.22
C ASP A 383 -12.89 4.71 -22.78
N GLY A 384 -11.85 4.32 -22.04
CA GLY A 384 -10.45 4.49 -22.40
C GLY A 384 -10.07 3.97 -23.80
N PRO A 385 -10.47 2.75 -24.21
CA PRO A 385 -10.16 2.21 -25.55
C PRO A 385 -10.65 3.07 -26.71
N ASN A 386 -11.73 3.84 -26.53
CA ASN A 386 -12.27 4.74 -27.55
C ASN A 386 -11.91 6.22 -27.28
N GLY A 387 -10.89 6.48 -26.45
CA GLY A 387 -10.42 7.83 -26.16
C GLY A 387 -11.36 8.63 -25.26
N TYR A 388 -12.04 7.96 -24.33
CA TYR A 388 -12.94 8.55 -23.33
C TYR A 388 -14.15 9.27 -23.94
N SER A 389 -14.67 8.74 -25.05
CA SER A 389 -15.65 9.41 -25.89
C SER A 389 -17.09 9.24 -25.43
N ASP A 390 -17.39 8.10 -24.81
CA ASP A 390 -18.71 7.70 -24.33
C ASP A 390 -18.63 7.03 -22.94
N PRO A 391 -18.19 7.76 -21.91
CA PRO A 391 -18.16 7.22 -20.57
C PRO A 391 -19.59 6.97 -20.07
N HIS A 392 -19.80 5.83 -19.43
CA HIS A 392 -21.14 5.35 -19.05
C HIS A 392 -21.10 4.50 -17.79
N ILE A 393 -22.25 4.42 -17.11
CA ILE A 393 -22.42 3.45 -16.01
C ILE A 393 -22.52 2.06 -16.63
N VAL A 394 -21.75 1.12 -16.12
CA VAL A 394 -21.81 -0.28 -16.55
C VAL A 394 -23.14 -0.86 -16.10
N GLU A 395 -23.95 -1.27 -17.08
CA GLU A 395 -25.18 -2.00 -16.85
C GLU A 395 -24.86 -3.49 -16.66
N ASP A 396 -25.61 -4.17 -15.80
CA ASP A 396 -25.41 -5.58 -15.44
C ASP A 396 -23.98 -5.89 -14.95
N THR A 397 -23.74 -5.65 -13.66
CA THR A 397 -22.48 -6.02 -12.98
C THR A 397 -22.61 -7.30 -12.16
N ALA A 398 -23.78 -7.94 -12.20
CA ALA A 398 -24.12 -9.08 -11.37
C ALA A 398 -23.53 -10.36 -11.97
N CYS A 399 -22.39 -10.78 -11.43
CA CYS A 399 -21.79 -12.07 -11.72
C CYS A 399 -21.06 -12.60 -10.48
N LEU A 400 -20.66 -13.87 -10.52
CA LEU A 400 -19.98 -14.55 -9.43
C LEU A 400 -18.74 -15.25 -9.97
N HIS A 401 -17.65 -15.14 -9.21
CA HIS A 401 -16.42 -15.88 -9.46
C HIS A 401 -16.28 -17.03 -8.45
N GLU A 402 -15.46 -18.03 -8.79
CA GLU A 402 -15.04 -19.01 -7.79
C GLU A 402 -14.16 -18.32 -6.76
N ARG A 403 -14.44 -18.52 -5.47
CA ARG A 403 -13.65 -17.93 -4.39
C ARG A 403 -12.21 -18.46 -4.44
N LEU A 404 -11.26 -17.55 -4.41
CA LEU A 404 -9.85 -17.84 -4.30
C LEU A 404 -9.54 -18.56 -2.97
N PRO A 405 -8.65 -19.56 -3.00
CA PRO A 405 -8.24 -20.26 -1.80
C PRO A 405 -7.52 -19.31 -0.84
N GLU A 406 -7.61 -19.61 0.45
CA GLU A 406 -6.83 -18.92 1.47
C GLU A 406 -5.35 -19.22 1.36
N ILE A 407 -4.52 -18.20 1.59
CA ILE A 407 -3.08 -18.33 1.65
C ILE A 407 -2.73 -19.01 2.97
N VAL A 408 -2.01 -20.14 2.88
CA VAL A 408 -1.50 -20.87 4.03
C VAL A 408 0.01 -20.88 3.94
N LEU A 409 0.65 -20.25 4.91
CA LEU A 409 2.09 -20.31 5.07
C LEU A 409 2.49 -21.64 5.76
N PRO A 410 3.60 -22.28 5.35
CA PRO A 410 3.94 -23.63 5.80
C PRO A 410 4.61 -23.69 7.19
N PHE A 411 4.78 -22.57 7.89
CA PHE A 411 5.55 -22.44 9.14
C PHE A 411 4.71 -22.00 10.34
#